data_AF-A0A530LED0-F1
#
_entry.id   AF-A0A530LED0-F1
#
_cell.length_a   1.000
_cell.length_b   1.000
_cell.length_c   1.000
_cell.angle_alpha   90.00
_cell.angle_beta   90.00
_cell.angle_gamma   90.00
#
_symmetry.space_group_name_H-M   'P 1'
#
loop_
_entity.id
_entity.type
_entity.pdbx_description
1 polymer ?
#
loop_
_entity_poly.entity_id
_entity_poly.type
_entity_poly.pdbx_seq_one_letter_code
_entity_poly.pdbx_strand_id
1 'polypeptide(L)'
;VNRNRLGRDVFARGMPEMVIVEKRNAYSASLYDLLTAYAQQRQKQAITNVTIARRGVWSLKDARDVLTRLIGSLRDWTALDSFLVEYLAGPEERRTAVASSFAATLELVREGKMEMRQDQVFAPLYLRGRAQAIKIVEVTS
;
A
#
# COMPACT_ATOMS: atom_id res chain seq x y z
N VAL A 1 17.53 80.36 -41.58
CA VAL A 1 16.80 79.19 -42.12
C VAL A 1 15.55 79.00 -41.27
N ASN A 2 14.38 79.33 -41.82
CA ASN A 2 13.13 79.46 -41.08
C ASN A 2 12.40 78.10 -41.06
N ARG A 3 12.14 77.54 -39.87
CA ARG A 3 11.46 76.24 -39.69
C ARG A 3 10.01 76.50 -39.32
N ASN A 4 9.09 75.97 -40.12
CA ASN A 4 7.65 76.12 -39.91
C ASN A 4 7.25 75.71 -38.48
N ARG A 5 6.47 76.57 -37.82
CA ARG A 5 6.08 76.38 -36.41
C ARG A 5 4.66 75.83 -36.29
N LEU A 6 4.48 74.78 -35.50
CA LEU A 6 3.18 74.19 -35.22
C LEU A 6 2.29 75.19 -34.44
N GLY A 7 1.04 75.34 -34.85
CA GLY A 7 0.08 76.32 -34.32
C GLY A 7 0.16 77.72 -34.95
N ARG A 8 1.17 78.00 -35.77
CA ARG A 8 1.30 79.27 -36.52
C ARG A 8 1.31 79.05 -38.03
N ASP A 9 2.25 78.26 -38.53
CA ASP A 9 2.42 78.00 -39.97
C ASP A 9 1.88 76.62 -40.37
N VAL A 10 1.74 75.70 -39.41
CA VAL A 10 1.15 74.37 -39.59
C VAL A 10 0.25 74.05 -38.41
N PHE A 11 -1.00 73.66 -38.63
CA PHE A 11 -1.90 73.28 -37.55
C PHE A 11 -1.82 71.79 -37.25
N ALA A 12 -1.95 71.40 -35.98
CA ALA A 12 -2.04 70.00 -35.60
C ALA A 12 -3.34 69.40 -36.15
N ARG A 13 -3.32 68.12 -36.55
CA ARG A 13 -4.54 67.42 -37.01
C ARG A 13 -5.46 67.24 -35.80
N GLY A 14 -6.71 67.70 -35.90
CA GLY A 14 -7.60 67.82 -34.75
C GLY A 14 -7.91 66.50 -34.03
N MET A 15 -8.18 65.43 -34.78
CA MET A 15 -8.49 64.12 -34.21
C MET A 15 -7.67 63.04 -34.95
N PRO A 16 -6.52 62.61 -34.41
CA PRO A 16 -5.78 61.51 -35.02
C PRO A 16 -6.61 60.21 -34.92
N GLU A 17 -6.77 59.50 -36.04
CA GLU A 17 -7.43 58.18 -36.03
C GLU A 17 -6.64 57.21 -35.12
N MET A 18 -7.35 56.55 -34.22
CA MET A 18 -6.75 55.56 -33.32
C MET A 18 -6.41 54.32 -34.16
N VAL A 19 -5.13 53.97 -34.27
CA VAL A 19 -4.71 52.74 -34.97
C VAL A 19 -5.08 51.55 -34.09
N ILE A 20 -6.25 50.96 -34.35
CA ILE A 20 -6.70 49.74 -33.68
C ILE A 20 -6.00 48.56 -34.36
N VAL A 21 -4.94 48.05 -33.74
CA VAL A 21 -4.28 46.82 -34.21
C VAL A 21 -5.08 45.62 -33.70
N GLU A 22 -6.02 45.13 -34.52
CA GLU A 22 -6.68 43.85 -34.27
C GLU A 22 -5.68 42.69 -34.50
N LYS A 23 -5.05 42.19 -33.44
CA LYS A 23 -4.30 40.93 -33.50
C LYS A 23 -5.27 39.76 -33.60
N ARG A 24 -5.43 39.21 -34.80
CA ARG A 24 -6.11 37.93 -35.02
C ARG A 24 -5.06 36.83 -35.07
N ASN A 25 -5.10 35.94 -34.08
CA ASN A 25 -4.23 34.76 -34.08
C ASN A 25 -4.76 33.76 -35.11
N ALA A 26 -4.07 33.63 -36.24
CA ALA A 26 -4.33 32.57 -37.20
C ALA A 26 -3.49 31.34 -36.82
N TYR A 27 -4.15 30.27 -36.40
CA TYR A 27 -3.50 28.99 -36.13
C TYR A 27 -3.57 28.12 -37.38
N SER A 28 -2.42 27.64 -37.85
CA SER A 28 -2.32 26.64 -38.90
C SER A 28 -1.71 25.37 -38.31
N ALA A 29 -2.23 24.22 -38.74
CA ALA A 29 -1.70 22.91 -38.39
C ALA A 29 -1.84 21.98 -39.59
N SER A 30 -0.83 21.16 -39.83
CA SER A 30 -0.93 20.06 -40.77
C SER A 30 -1.62 18.86 -40.12
N LEU A 31 -2.07 17.91 -40.94
CA LEU A 31 -2.58 16.63 -40.44
C LEU A 31 -1.55 15.90 -39.57
N TYR A 32 -0.26 16.02 -39.91
CA TYR A 32 0.83 15.43 -39.15
C TYR A 32 0.91 16.01 -37.73
N ASP A 33 0.74 17.33 -37.58
CA ASP A 33 0.77 18.00 -36.27
C ASP A 33 -0.39 17.54 -35.38
N LEU A 34 -1.58 17.38 -35.97
CA LEU A 34 -2.78 16.85 -35.30
C LEU A 34 -2.56 15.41 -34.82
N LEU A 35 -2.04 14.54 -35.68
CA LEU A 35 -1.78 13.14 -35.32
C LEU A 35 -0.69 13.01 -34.25
N THR A 36 0.35 13.84 -34.33
CA THR A 36 1.43 13.89 -33.35
C THR A 36 0.92 14.35 -31.99
N ALA A 37 0.13 15.42 -31.94
CA ALA A 37 -0.47 15.91 -30.71
C ALA A 37 -1.42 14.88 -30.08
N TYR A 38 -2.23 14.19 -30.89
CA TYR A 38 -3.09 13.12 -30.43
C TYR A 38 -2.30 11.94 -29.87
N ALA A 39 -1.25 11.49 -30.57
CA ALA A 39 -0.40 10.38 -30.11
C ALA A 39 0.28 10.71 -28.77
N GLN A 40 0.82 11.92 -28.61
CA GLN A 40 1.41 12.39 -27.36
C GLN A 40 0.38 12.43 -26.22
N GLN A 41 -0.83 12.93 -26.49
CA GLN A 41 -1.90 12.97 -25.49
C GLN A 41 -2.35 11.56 -25.09
N ARG A 42 -2.49 10.66 -26.06
CA ARG A 42 -2.87 9.26 -25.83
C ARG A 42 -1.79 8.50 -25.05
N GLN A 43 -0.50 8.72 -25.34
CA GLN A 43 0.60 8.10 -24.59
C GLN A 43 0.58 8.48 -23.11
N LYS A 44 0.29 9.76 -22.78
CA LYS A 44 0.14 10.20 -21.38
C LYS A 44 -1.01 9.48 -20.66
N GLN A 45 -2.10 9.21 -21.37
CA GLN A 45 -3.30 8.56 -20.82
C GLN A 45 -3.24 7.02 -20.88
N ALA A 46 -2.31 6.45 -21.67
CA ALA A 46 -2.18 5.01 -21.85
C ALA A 46 -1.47 4.30 -20.68
N ILE A 47 -1.07 5.02 -19.63
CA ILE A 47 -0.54 4.43 -18.41
C ILE A 47 -1.69 3.73 -17.68
N THR A 48 -1.93 2.47 -18.06
CA THR A 48 -2.84 1.60 -17.33
C THR A 48 -2.08 1.07 -16.12
N ASN A 49 -2.38 1.60 -14.94
CA ASN A 49 -1.86 1.03 -13.70
C ASN A 49 -2.50 -0.35 -13.50
N VAL A 50 -1.74 -1.41 -13.79
CA VAL A 50 -2.15 -2.78 -13.44
C VAL A 50 -1.90 -2.97 -11.95
N THR A 51 -2.93 -2.80 -11.14
CA THR A 51 -2.88 -3.19 -9.73
C THR A 51 -3.08 -4.70 -9.62
N ILE A 52 -2.00 -5.43 -9.40
CA ILE A 52 -2.10 -6.85 -9.03
C ILE A 52 -2.81 -6.91 -7.68
N ALA A 53 -3.96 -7.57 -7.63
CA ALA A 53 -4.67 -7.81 -6.37
C ALA A 53 -3.72 -8.54 -5.41
N ARG A 54 -3.46 -7.94 -4.25
CA ARG A 54 -2.68 -8.60 -3.20
C ARG A 54 -3.50 -9.79 -2.72
N ARG A 55 -2.99 -11.01 -2.93
CA ARG A 55 -3.59 -12.20 -2.33
C ARG A 55 -3.52 -12.03 -0.81
N GLY A 56 -4.63 -12.24 -0.10
CA GLY A 56 -4.64 -12.34 1.35
C GLY A 56 -3.81 -13.54 1.77
N VAL A 57 -2.59 -13.30 2.24
CA VAL A 57 -1.68 -14.34 2.71
C VAL A 57 -1.23 -14.00 4.12
N TRP A 58 -1.33 -14.99 5.00
CA TRP A 58 -0.84 -14.88 6.37
C TRP A 58 0.67 -15.04 6.39
N SER A 59 1.38 -14.02 6.85
CA SER A 59 2.81 -14.16 7.07
C SER A 59 3.08 -15.03 8.31
N LEU A 60 4.27 -15.65 8.34
CA LEU A 60 4.73 -16.38 9.52
C LEU A 60 4.78 -15.49 10.77
N LYS A 61 5.12 -14.21 10.58
CA LYS A 61 5.17 -13.20 11.64
C LYS A 61 3.80 -12.96 12.25
N ASP A 62 2.78 -12.76 11.41
CA ASP A 62 1.41 -12.51 11.89
C ASP A 62 0.89 -13.71 12.69
N ALA A 63 1.11 -14.92 12.19
CA ALA A 63 0.74 -16.15 12.88
C ALA A 63 1.44 -16.27 14.25
N ARG A 64 2.74 -15.96 14.31
CA ARG A 64 3.51 -15.95 15.56
C ARG A 64 2.99 -14.89 16.54
N ASP A 65 2.68 -13.69 16.07
CA ASP A 65 2.19 -12.59 16.91
C ASP A 65 0.79 -12.91 17.49
N VAL A 66 -0.07 -13.57 16.72
CA VAL A 66 -1.36 -14.09 17.21
C VAL A 66 -1.14 -15.18 18.27
N LEU A 67 -0.35 -16.22 17.96
CA LEU A 67 -0.09 -17.31 18.89
C LEU A 67 0.56 -16.82 20.19
N THR A 68 1.51 -15.89 20.12
CA THR A 68 2.20 -15.36 21.31
C THR A 68 1.24 -14.64 22.26
N ARG A 69 0.24 -13.92 21.72
CA ARG A 69 -0.81 -13.29 22.54
C ARG A 69 -1.68 -14.33 23.26
N LEU A 70 -1.85 -15.50 22.65
CA LEU A 70 -2.67 -16.60 23.19
C LEU A 70 -1.91 -17.46 24.21
N ILE A 71 -0.59 -17.60 24.13
CA ILE A 71 0.19 -18.42 25.08
C ILE A 71 -0.14 -18.10 26.55
N GLY A 72 -0.37 -16.82 26.87
CA GLY A 72 -0.72 -16.39 28.23
C GLY A 72 -2.10 -16.83 28.71
N SER A 73 -3.06 -17.05 27.80
CA SER A 73 -4.40 -17.54 28.13
C SER A 73 -4.50 -19.07 28.13
N LEU A 74 -3.53 -19.77 27.53
CA LEU A 74 -3.53 -21.23 27.36
C LEU A 74 -2.92 -21.98 28.53
N ARG A 75 -3.69 -22.08 29.60
CA ARG A 75 -3.36 -22.93 30.76
C ARG A 75 -3.58 -24.42 30.47
N ASP A 76 -4.59 -24.74 29.66
CA ASP A 76 -4.97 -26.11 29.32
C ASP A 76 -4.70 -26.46 27.85
N TRP A 77 -4.64 -27.77 27.59
CA TRP A 77 -4.49 -28.31 26.23
C TRP A 77 -5.66 -27.87 25.36
N THR A 78 -5.35 -27.12 24.31
CA THR A 78 -6.36 -26.54 23.41
C THR A 78 -6.00 -26.85 21.96
N ALA A 79 -7.00 -27.18 21.13
CA ALA A 79 -6.76 -27.52 19.74
C ALA A 79 -6.33 -26.29 18.91
N LEU A 80 -5.32 -26.45 18.05
CA LEU A 80 -4.82 -25.40 17.16
C LEU A 80 -5.94 -24.83 16.27
N ASP A 81 -6.78 -25.71 15.73
CA ASP A 81 -7.88 -25.35 14.84
C ASP A 81 -8.87 -24.39 15.51
N SER A 82 -9.10 -24.52 16.82
CA SER A 82 -9.99 -23.63 17.57
C SER A 82 -9.48 -22.18 17.56
N PHE A 83 -8.16 -21.96 17.60
CA PHE A 83 -7.60 -20.62 17.46
C PHE A 83 -7.76 -20.08 16.05
N LEU A 84 -7.46 -20.93 15.06
CA LEU A 84 -7.52 -20.48 13.67
C LEU A 84 -8.93 -20.00 13.31
N VAL A 85 -9.98 -20.69 13.78
CA VAL A 85 -11.37 -20.29 13.51
C VAL A 85 -11.68 -18.87 14.00
N GLU A 86 -11.14 -18.44 15.14
CA GLU A 86 -11.39 -17.09 15.69
C GLU A 86 -10.70 -15.98 14.88
N TYR A 87 -9.56 -16.28 14.25
CA TYR A 87 -8.75 -15.27 13.55
C TYR A 87 -8.84 -15.33 12.01
N LEU A 88 -9.56 -16.31 11.45
CA LEU A 88 -9.71 -16.46 10.00
C LEU A 88 -10.81 -15.54 9.44
N ALA A 89 -10.40 -14.48 8.73
CA ALA A 89 -11.31 -13.51 8.13
C ALA A 89 -11.98 -13.97 6.82
N GLY A 90 -11.49 -15.05 6.18
CA GLY A 90 -12.11 -15.57 4.97
C GLY A 90 -11.60 -16.94 4.51
N PRO A 91 -12.37 -17.68 3.67
CA PRO A 91 -12.00 -19.01 3.20
C PRO A 91 -10.70 -19.06 2.41
N GLU A 92 -10.37 -17.99 1.68
CA GLU A 92 -9.17 -17.93 0.83
C GLU A 92 -7.87 -17.91 1.64
N GLU A 93 -7.88 -17.33 2.84
CA GLU A 93 -6.71 -17.22 3.70
C GLU A 93 -6.46 -18.48 4.54
N ARG A 94 -7.47 -19.36 4.65
CA ARG A 94 -7.45 -20.53 5.54
C ARG A 94 -6.24 -21.42 5.34
N ARG A 95 -5.87 -21.71 4.09
CA ARG A 95 -4.72 -22.58 3.79
C ARG A 95 -3.42 -21.96 4.28
N THR A 96 -3.21 -20.67 4.00
CA THR A 96 -1.98 -19.98 4.38
C THR A 96 -1.90 -19.76 5.88
N ALA A 97 -3.02 -19.44 6.53
CA ALA A 97 -3.07 -19.28 7.97
C ALA A 97 -2.77 -20.59 8.71
N VAL A 98 -3.29 -21.74 8.26
CA VAL A 98 -2.98 -23.06 8.83
C VAL A 98 -1.48 -23.35 8.69
N ALA A 99 -0.92 -23.17 7.49
CA ALA A 99 0.49 -23.44 7.24
C ALA A 99 1.41 -22.54 8.08
N SER A 100 1.16 -21.22 8.09
CA SER A 100 1.94 -20.24 8.85
C SER A 100 1.83 -20.46 10.36
N SER A 101 0.64 -20.79 10.85
CA SER A 101 0.41 -21.07 12.28
C SER A 101 1.06 -22.38 12.73
N PHE A 102 1.03 -23.41 11.88
CA PHE A 102 1.76 -24.65 12.15
C PHE A 102 3.27 -24.40 12.24
N ALA A 103 3.85 -23.70 11.26
CA ALA A 103 5.25 -23.35 11.28
C ALA A 103 5.62 -22.49 12.51
N ALA A 104 4.81 -21.46 12.83
CA ALA A 104 5.02 -20.63 14.01
C ALA A 104 4.94 -21.42 15.32
N THR A 105 4.02 -22.39 15.40
CA THR A 105 3.89 -23.28 16.56
C THR A 105 5.14 -24.11 16.76
N LEU A 106 5.68 -24.72 15.71
CA LEU A 106 6.91 -25.52 15.79
C LEU A 106 8.11 -24.67 16.24
N GLU A 107 8.20 -23.43 15.77
CA GLU A 107 9.23 -22.49 16.20
C GLU A 107 9.10 -22.14 17.70
N LEU A 108 7.87 -21.93 18.19
CA LEU A 108 7.61 -21.62 19.61
C LEU A 108 7.86 -22.83 20.53
N VAL A 109 7.59 -24.05 20.04
CA VAL A 109 7.96 -25.30 20.72
C VAL A 109 9.49 -25.45 20.74
N ARG A 110 10.18 -25.18 19.63
CA ARG A 110 11.66 -25.18 19.57
C ARG A 110 12.29 -24.19 20.55
N GLU A 111 11.67 -23.03 20.71
CA GLU A 111 12.08 -22.00 21.70
C GLU A 111 11.67 -22.36 23.15
N GLY A 112 10.94 -23.45 23.36
CA GLY A 112 10.51 -23.90 24.69
C GLY A 112 9.41 -23.05 25.32
N LYS A 113 8.71 -22.21 24.56
CA LYS A 113 7.61 -21.35 25.02
C LYS A 113 6.25 -22.04 25.05
N MET A 114 6.11 -23.12 24.27
CA MET A 114 4.89 -23.92 24.19
C MET A 114 5.20 -25.41 24.15
N GLU A 115 4.19 -26.19 24.51
CA GLU A 115 4.16 -27.64 24.34
C GLU A 115 3.10 -28.00 23.29
N MET A 116 3.39 -29.04 22.51
CA MET A 116 2.50 -29.56 21.46
C MET A 116 2.31 -31.06 21.63
N ARG A 117 1.08 -31.53 21.46
CA ARG A 117 0.72 -32.96 21.48
C ARG A 117 -0.12 -33.31 20.26
N GLN A 118 0.17 -34.45 19.65
CA GLN A 118 -0.62 -35.05 18.59
C GLN A 118 -0.79 -36.54 18.89
N ASP A 119 -2.04 -37.02 18.96
CA ASP A 119 -2.31 -38.38 19.43
C ASP A 119 -2.21 -39.42 18.30
N GLN A 120 -2.51 -39.04 17.05
CA GLN A 120 -2.45 -39.90 15.86
C GLN A 120 -2.05 -39.09 14.61
N VAL A 121 -1.65 -39.77 13.53
CA VAL A 121 -1.34 -39.11 12.26
C VAL A 121 -2.59 -38.34 11.75
N PHE A 122 -2.40 -37.06 11.42
CA PHE A 122 -3.48 -36.14 11.02
C PHE A 122 -4.59 -35.90 12.07
N ALA A 123 -4.39 -36.31 13.33
CA ALA A 123 -5.26 -35.90 14.41
C ALA A 123 -5.05 -34.41 14.75
N PRO A 124 -6.02 -33.77 15.42
CA PRO A 124 -5.89 -32.40 15.89
C PRO A 124 -4.60 -32.17 16.68
N LEU A 125 -3.98 -31.02 16.45
CA LEU A 125 -2.79 -30.59 17.19
C LEU A 125 -3.24 -29.85 18.45
N TYR A 126 -2.85 -30.36 19.62
CA TYR A 126 -3.12 -29.71 20.89
C TYR A 126 -1.92 -28.89 21.35
N LEU A 127 -2.18 -27.67 21.81
CA LEU A 127 -1.19 -26.72 22.27
C LEU A 127 -1.44 -26.36 23.72
N ARG A 128 -0.35 -26.13 24.46
CA ARG A 128 -0.40 -25.64 25.83
C ARG A 128 0.73 -24.63 26.05
N GLY A 129 0.43 -23.53 26.73
CA GLY A 129 1.45 -22.57 27.16
C GLY A 129 2.36 -23.20 28.21
N ARG A 130 3.67 -22.99 28.09
CA ARG A 130 4.59 -23.42 29.15
C ARG A 130 4.57 -22.37 30.25
N ALA A 131 4.12 -22.74 31.44
CA ALA A 131 4.32 -21.91 32.62
C ALA A 131 5.84 -21.78 32.83
N GLN A 132 6.36 -20.55 32.76
CA GLN A 132 7.76 -20.29 33.06
C GLN A 132 7.98 -20.70 34.51
N ALA A 133 8.65 -21.83 34.74
CA ALA A 133 9.05 -22.23 36.07
C ALA A 133 9.97 -21.13 36.60
N ILE A 134 9.48 -20.35 37.57
CA ILE A 134 10.28 -19.39 38.30
C ILE A 134 11.39 -20.22 38.94
N LYS A 135 12.61 -20.14 38.40
CA LYS A 135 13.79 -20.65 39.09
C LYS A 135 13.95 -19.79 40.34
N ILE A 136 13.45 -20.27 41.47
CA ILE A 136 13.82 -19.74 42.78
C ILE A 136 15.29 -20.11 42.95
N VAL A 137 16.17 -19.15 42.69
CA VAL A 137 17.60 -19.29 42.97
C VAL A 137 17.72 -19.29 44.49
N GLU A 138 17.94 -20.45 45.09
CA GLU A 138 18.35 -20.54 46.49
C GLU A 138 19.72 -19.86 46.63
N VAL A 139 19.71 -18.65 47.18
CA VAL A 139 20.91 -17.97 47.66
C VAL A 139 21.19 -18.53 49.04
N THR A 140 22.02 -19.57 49.10
CA THR A 140 22.59 -20.05 50.36
C THR A 140 23.70 -19.10 50.80
N SER A 141 23.60 -18.66 52.05
CA SER A 141 24.53 -17.79 52.79
C SER A 141 25.85 -18.48 53.14
#